data_AF-A0A7S0QSM0-F1
#
_entry.id   AF-A0A7S0QSM0-F1
#
_cell.length_a   1.000
_cell.length_b   1.000
_cell.length_c   1.000
_cell.angle_alpha   90.00
_cell.angle_beta   90.00
_cell.angle_gamma   90.00
#
_symmetry.space_group_name_H-M   'P 1'
#
loop_
_entity.id
_entity.type
_entity.pdbx_description
1 polymer ?
#
loop_
_entity_poly.entity_id
_entity_poly.type
_entity_poly.pdbx_seq_one_letter_code
_entity_poly.pdbx_strand_id
1 'polypeptide(L)'
;MNKLFKQVELLKGALPSTGVVGLYFSAQWCVPCQGFTSTLAEAYKKIKEAADKPFEIVFISSDHNQEQFDSYFAEMPWLALPFDQRELKKNLSRKFRVNGIPSLILLDAKTGTIITVDGRNALSKDPTGENYPWVPPSPLEVLGTKFVTATGECDESAIQGKYVGIFFSAHWRLSYRDFTPQLVEAYKKIKAVRSDFEVVFCSADREE
;
A
#
# COMPACT_ATOMS: atom_id res chain seq x y z
N MET A 1 12.02 20.16 27.35
CA MET A 1 11.20 19.82 26.17
C MET A 1 12.11 19.20 25.13
N ASN A 2 11.87 17.94 24.75
CA ASN A 2 12.81 17.15 23.97
C ASN A 2 12.93 17.70 22.53
N LYS A 3 14.15 17.81 21.99
CA LYS A 3 14.43 18.37 20.64
C LYS A 3 13.61 17.66 19.55
N LEU A 4 13.36 16.36 19.75
CA LEU A 4 12.49 15.50 18.95
C LEU A 4 11.03 15.99 18.85
N PHE A 5 10.45 16.53 19.94
CA PHE A 5 9.06 16.98 19.95
C PHE A 5 8.84 18.24 19.09
N LYS A 6 9.77 19.21 19.16
CA LYS A 6 9.72 20.43 18.32
C LYS A 6 9.85 20.13 16.82
N GLN A 7 10.61 19.09 16.47
CA GLN A 7 10.91 18.79 15.06
C GLN A 7 9.82 17.95 14.38
N VAL A 8 9.14 17.08 15.12
CA VAL A 8 7.88 16.44 14.68
C VAL A 8 6.78 17.48 14.50
N GLU A 9 6.75 18.53 15.32
CA GLU A 9 5.81 19.65 15.21
C GLU A 9 6.08 20.54 13.98
N LEU A 10 7.34 20.74 13.62
CA LEU A 10 7.77 21.42 12.39
C LEU A 10 7.25 20.71 11.12
N LEU A 11 7.28 19.38 11.08
CA LEU A 11 6.71 18.62 9.95
C LEU A 11 5.16 18.68 9.95
N LYS A 12 4.51 18.72 11.12
CA LYS A 12 3.05 18.84 11.21
C LYS A 12 2.52 20.17 10.65
N GLY A 13 3.29 21.25 10.74
CA GLY A 13 2.92 22.55 10.14
C GLY A 13 3.20 22.65 8.64
N ALA A 14 4.11 21.84 8.11
CA ALA A 14 4.53 21.86 6.71
C ALA A 14 3.75 20.88 5.82
N LEU A 15 3.13 19.84 6.41
CA LEU A 15 2.32 18.89 5.69
C LEU A 15 0.89 19.40 5.46
N PRO A 16 0.27 19.05 4.32
CA PRO A 16 -1.10 19.44 4.07
C PRO A 16 -2.05 18.77 5.08
N SER A 17 -3.14 19.46 5.44
CA SER A 17 -4.18 18.94 6.34
C SER A 17 -5.27 18.13 5.62
N THR A 18 -5.25 18.15 4.29
CA THR A 18 -6.14 17.39 3.38
C THR A 18 -5.34 16.91 2.16
N GLY A 19 -5.88 15.94 1.42
CA GLY A 19 -5.17 15.35 0.28
C GLY A 19 -4.28 14.20 0.71
N VAL A 20 -3.06 14.11 0.19
CA VAL A 20 -2.20 12.93 0.36
C VAL A 20 -0.79 13.33 0.79
N VAL A 21 -0.21 12.51 1.67
CA VAL A 21 1.21 12.57 2.03
C VAL A 21 1.91 11.30 1.57
N GLY A 22 2.95 11.44 0.78
CA GLY A 22 3.85 10.36 0.38
C GLY A 22 5.05 10.24 1.32
N LEU A 23 5.29 9.06 1.87
CA LEU A 23 6.51 8.73 2.61
C LEU A 23 7.47 7.99 1.67
N TYR A 24 8.55 8.66 1.26
CA TYR A 24 9.48 8.14 0.27
C TYR A 24 10.78 7.68 0.93
N PHE A 25 10.98 6.37 1.06
CA PHE A 25 12.19 5.77 1.60
C PHE A 25 13.18 5.49 0.47
N SER A 26 14.35 6.12 0.54
CA SER A 26 15.38 6.02 -0.50
C SER A 26 16.78 6.34 0.04
N ALA A 27 17.81 6.20 -0.79
CA ALA A 27 19.19 6.60 -0.49
C ALA A 27 20.00 6.84 -1.76
N GLN A 28 21.03 7.68 -1.67
CA GLN A 28 21.94 8.01 -2.76
C GLN A 28 22.75 6.80 -3.22
N TRP A 29 23.24 5.98 -2.29
CA TRP A 29 24.05 4.79 -2.56
C TRP A 29 23.28 3.68 -3.29
N CYS A 30 21.96 3.80 -3.39
CA CYS A 30 21.08 2.84 -4.03
C CYS A 30 20.84 3.22 -5.50
N VAL A 31 21.54 2.56 -6.42
CA VAL A 31 21.40 2.79 -7.88
C VAL A 31 19.94 2.71 -8.38
N PRO A 32 19.14 1.67 -8.07
CA PRO A 32 17.75 1.62 -8.54
C PRO A 32 16.87 2.73 -7.94
N CYS A 33 17.29 3.33 -6.82
CA CYS A 33 16.59 4.43 -6.20
C CYS A 33 16.74 5.75 -6.98
N GLN A 34 17.92 6.00 -7.55
CA GLN A 34 18.18 7.22 -8.31
C GLN A 34 17.24 7.32 -9.53
N GLY A 35 17.13 6.24 -10.32
CA GLY A 35 16.23 6.19 -11.47
C GLY A 35 14.76 6.40 -11.09
N PHE A 36 14.31 5.75 -10.01
CA PHE A 36 12.94 5.94 -9.51
C PHE A 36 12.68 7.37 -9.01
N THR A 37 13.70 8.06 -8.48
CA THR A 37 13.56 9.43 -7.98
C THR A 37 13.24 10.40 -9.10
N SER A 38 13.91 10.27 -10.23
CA SER A 38 13.64 11.09 -11.42
C SER A 38 12.20 10.91 -11.90
N THR A 39 11.74 9.65 -12.03
CA THR A 39 10.35 9.34 -12.40
C THR A 39 9.36 9.91 -11.38
N LEU A 40 9.63 9.77 -10.08
CA LEU A 40 8.78 10.30 -9.02
C LEU A 40 8.72 11.82 -9.02
N ALA A 41 9.85 12.51 -9.28
CA ALA A 41 9.90 13.97 -9.35
C ALA A 41 9.07 14.52 -10.52
N GLU A 42 9.09 13.85 -11.68
CA GLU A 42 8.26 14.22 -12.82
C GLU A 42 6.77 14.01 -12.54
N ALA A 43 6.39 12.83 -12.02
CA ALA A 43 5.01 12.52 -11.66
C ALA A 43 4.49 13.46 -10.56
N TYR A 44 5.30 13.76 -9.55
CA TYR A 44 4.96 14.68 -8.48
C TYR A 44 4.58 16.06 -8.99
N LYS A 45 5.34 16.62 -9.94
CA LYS A 45 5.03 17.92 -10.56
C LYS A 45 3.69 17.87 -11.30
N LYS A 46 3.49 16.86 -12.14
CA LYS A 46 2.23 16.66 -12.90
C LYS A 46 1.03 16.51 -11.98
N ILE A 47 1.15 15.68 -10.94
CA ILE A 47 0.09 15.47 -9.95
C ILE A 47 -0.24 16.78 -9.22
N LYS A 48 0.77 17.56 -8.80
CA LYS A 48 0.52 18.85 -8.12
C LYS A 48 -0.11 19.89 -9.04
N GLU A 49 0.15 19.84 -10.34
CA GLU A 49 -0.47 20.72 -11.33
C GLU A 49 -1.92 20.32 -11.65
N ALA A 50 -2.21 19.01 -11.67
CA ALA A 50 -3.50 18.48 -12.11
C ALA A 50 -4.49 18.19 -10.97
N ALA A 51 -4.01 17.91 -9.74
CA ALA A 51 -4.87 17.45 -8.66
C ALA A 51 -5.61 18.59 -7.95
N ASP A 52 -6.91 18.40 -7.71
CA ASP A 52 -7.75 19.32 -6.92
C ASP A 52 -7.39 19.33 -5.42
N LYS A 53 -6.64 18.31 -4.96
CA LYS A 53 -6.26 18.15 -3.55
C LYS A 53 -4.74 18.24 -3.39
N PRO A 54 -4.25 18.78 -2.25
CA PRO A 54 -2.83 18.87 -1.99
C PRO A 54 -2.13 17.52 -2.03
N PHE A 55 -0.91 17.50 -2.58
CA PHE A 55 0.01 16.38 -2.53
C PHE A 55 1.36 16.86 -2.05
N GLU A 56 1.93 16.17 -1.07
CA GLU A 56 3.31 16.42 -0.62
C GLU A 56 4.05 15.11 -0.34
N ILE A 57 5.36 15.11 -0.55
CA ILE A 57 6.23 13.97 -0.28
C ILE A 57 7.21 14.34 0.84
N VAL A 58 7.47 13.39 1.74
CA VAL A 58 8.54 13.44 2.73
C VAL A 58 9.56 12.37 2.40
N PHE A 59 10.75 12.79 1.98
CA PHE A 59 11.91 11.95 1.82
C PHE A 59 12.41 11.45 3.18
N ILE A 60 12.54 10.13 3.30
CA ILE A 60 13.01 9.42 4.49
C ILE A 60 14.30 8.68 4.10
N SER A 61 15.41 9.37 4.31
CA SER A 61 16.72 8.89 3.89
C SER A 61 17.19 7.64 4.64
N SER A 62 17.76 6.71 3.88
CA SER A 62 18.57 5.59 4.35
C SER A 62 20.06 5.78 4.08
N ASP A 63 20.50 7.01 3.78
CA ASP A 63 21.90 7.36 3.61
C ASP A 63 22.71 7.15 4.90
N HIS A 64 24.02 6.99 4.72
CA HIS A 64 24.94 6.67 5.80
C HIS A 64 25.44 7.92 6.54
N ASN A 65 25.46 9.08 5.88
CA ASN A 65 25.93 10.33 6.45
C ASN A 65 25.15 11.54 5.87
N GLN A 66 25.38 12.70 6.50
CA GLN A 66 24.72 13.96 6.16
C GLN A 66 25.06 14.43 4.74
N GLU A 67 26.30 14.26 4.30
CA GLU A 67 26.78 14.69 2.98
C GLU A 67 26.04 13.97 1.85
N GLN A 68 25.87 12.65 1.98
CA GLN A 68 25.09 11.84 1.04
C GLN A 68 23.62 12.27 0.99
N PHE A 69 23.04 12.51 2.17
CA PHE A 69 21.67 13.01 2.29
C PHE A 69 21.51 14.35 1.58
N ASP A 70 22.38 15.33 1.88
CA ASP A 70 22.28 16.68 1.33
C ASP A 70 22.44 16.67 -0.19
N SER A 71 23.43 15.94 -0.71
CA SER A 71 23.69 15.82 -2.14
C SER A 71 22.50 15.24 -2.90
N TYR A 72 21.87 14.20 -2.36
CA TYR A 72 20.77 13.53 -3.04
C TYR A 72 19.43 14.27 -2.87
N PHE A 73 19.19 14.84 -1.69
CA PHE A 73 18.00 15.63 -1.42
C PHE A 73 17.94 16.91 -2.26
N ALA A 74 19.09 17.49 -2.63
CA ALA A 74 19.16 18.67 -3.50
C ALA A 74 18.49 18.47 -4.88
N GLU A 75 18.33 17.22 -5.33
CA GLU A 75 17.67 16.88 -6.60
C GLU A 75 16.14 16.75 -6.45
N MET A 76 15.60 16.81 -5.23
CA MET A 76 14.21 16.50 -4.92
C MET A 76 13.36 17.76 -4.70
N PRO A 77 12.15 17.87 -5.30
CA PRO A 77 11.30 19.06 -5.20
C PRO A 77 10.38 19.09 -3.97
N TRP A 78 10.59 18.21 -2.98
CA TRP A 78 9.67 17.95 -1.87
C TRP A 78 10.37 18.06 -0.50
N LEU A 79 9.67 17.71 0.58
CA LEU A 79 10.20 17.80 1.95
C LEU A 79 11.09 16.59 2.29
N ALA A 80 11.89 16.72 3.35
CA ALA A 80 12.63 15.60 3.92
C ALA A 80 12.47 15.54 5.44
N LEU A 81 12.51 14.32 5.97
CA LEU A 81 12.78 14.09 7.38
C LEU A 81 14.26 14.49 7.63
N PRO A 82 14.54 15.40 8.58
CA PRO A 82 15.91 15.76 8.92
C PRO A 82 16.75 14.53 9.22
N PHE A 83 17.96 14.48 8.65
CA PHE A 83 18.82 13.31 8.70
C PHE A 83 19.18 12.87 10.12
N ASP A 84 19.28 13.81 11.07
CA ASP A 84 19.57 13.54 12.47
C ASP A 84 18.44 12.78 13.21
N GLN A 85 17.23 12.73 12.66
CA GLN A 85 16.08 12.02 13.23
C GLN A 85 16.08 10.51 12.94
N ARG A 86 17.21 9.83 13.21
CA ARG A 86 17.41 8.40 12.91
C ARG A 86 16.41 7.49 13.62
N GLU A 87 16.02 7.80 14.85
CA GLU A 87 15.04 6.99 15.60
C GLU A 87 13.62 7.13 15.01
N LEU A 88 13.23 8.32 14.56
CA LEU A 88 11.95 8.49 13.88
C LEU A 88 11.93 7.73 12.55
N LYS A 89 13.02 7.78 11.78
CA LYS A 89 13.21 6.97 10.58
C LYS A 89 13.03 5.48 10.88
N LYS A 90 13.69 4.95 11.91
CA LYS A 90 13.55 3.53 12.32
C LYS A 90 12.11 3.18 12.69
N ASN A 91 11.41 4.05 13.43
CA ASN A 91 10.02 3.86 13.80
C ASN A 91 9.11 3.80 12.56
N LEU A 92 9.30 4.70 11.60
CA LEU A 92 8.55 4.71 10.34
C LEU A 92 8.82 3.45 9.52
N SER A 93 10.10 3.05 9.33
CA SER A 93 10.44 1.82 8.62
C SER A 93 9.80 0.58 9.26
N ARG A 94 9.79 0.48 10.59
CA ARG A 94 9.12 -0.64 11.30
C ARG A 94 7.60 -0.59 11.13
N LYS A 95 6.99 0.58 11.33
CA LYS A 95 5.52 0.75 11.24
C LYS A 95 4.98 0.31 9.89
N PHE A 96 5.66 0.67 8.81
CA PHE A 96 5.26 0.34 7.44
C PHE A 96 5.94 -0.91 6.88
N ARG A 97 6.70 -1.64 7.70
CA ARG A 97 7.43 -2.87 7.30
C ARG A 97 8.29 -2.68 6.05
N VAL A 98 8.97 -1.55 5.96
CA VAL A 98 9.86 -1.22 4.84
C VAL A 98 11.11 -2.09 4.93
N ASN A 99 11.18 -3.11 4.09
CA ASN A 99 12.30 -4.08 4.03
C ASN A 99 13.26 -3.80 2.86
N GLY A 100 12.94 -2.84 1.99
CA GLY A 100 13.76 -2.49 0.84
C GLY A 100 13.50 -1.06 0.37
N ILE A 101 14.44 -0.51 -0.38
CA ILE A 101 14.33 0.80 -1.04
C ILE A 101 14.55 0.62 -2.56
N PRO A 102 13.93 1.45 -3.42
CA PRO A 102 13.01 2.53 -3.07
C PRO A 102 11.63 2.01 -2.60
N SER A 103 11.03 2.67 -1.60
CA SER A 103 9.65 2.41 -1.16
C SER A 103 8.87 3.71 -1.06
N LEU A 104 7.64 3.73 -1.57
CA LEU A 104 6.72 4.87 -1.50
C LEU A 104 5.39 4.44 -0.90
N ILE A 105 5.03 5.04 0.22
CA ILE A 105 3.75 4.81 0.92
C ILE A 105 2.92 6.09 0.81
N LEU A 106 1.65 5.97 0.43
CA LEU A 106 0.72 7.09 0.39
C LEU A 106 -0.27 7.01 1.55
N LEU A 107 -0.47 8.14 2.21
CA LEU A 107 -1.37 8.30 3.35
C LEU A 107 -2.40 9.39 3.05
N ASP A 108 -3.63 9.19 3.52
CA ASP A 108 -4.59 10.29 3.59
C ASP A 108 -4.09 11.32 4.61
N ALA A 109 -3.96 12.57 4.19
CA ALA A 109 -3.35 13.61 4.99
C ALA A 109 -4.22 14.02 6.20
N LYS A 110 -5.54 13.82 6.12
CA LYS A 110 -6.49 14.18 7.16
C LYS A 110 -6.56 13.11 8.26
N THR A 111 -6.62 11.85 7.88
CA THR A 111 -6.83 10.72 8.82
C THR A 111 -5.52 10.02 9.19
N GLY A 112 -4.47 10.15 8.37
CA GLY A 112 -3.25 9.36 8.47
C GLY A 112 -3.43 7.89 8.10
N THR A 113 -4.56 7.50 7.51
CA THR A 113 -4.80 6.12 7.06
C THR A 113 -3.99 5.82 5.80
N ILE A 114 -3.58 4.57 5.66
CA ILE A 114 -2.85 4.11 4.48
C ILE A 114 -3.80 4.09 3.28
N ILE A 115 -3.40 4.76 2.20
CA ILE A 115 -4.00 4.62 0.88
C ILE A 115 -3.35 3.43 0.17
N THR A 116 -2.02 3.44 0.04
CA THR A 116 -1.26 2.34 -0.53
C THR A 116 0.14 2.25 0.08
N VAL A 117 0.65 1.03 0.24
CA VAL A 117 2.06 0.76 0.58
C VAL A 117 2.89 0.39 -0.65
N ASP A 118 2.24 0.27 -1.82
CA ASP A 118 2.84 -0.21 -3.07
C ASP A 118 3.03 0.91 -4.09
N GLY A 119 3.14 2.16 -3.63
CA GLY A 119 3.22 3.35 -4.48
C GLY A 119 4.37 3.31 -5.48
N ARG A 120 5.49 2.65 -5.13
CA ARG A 120 6.62 2.44 -6.04
C ARG A 120 6.23 1.64 -7.27
N ASN A 121 5.53 0.51 -7.08
CA ASN A 121 5.12 -0.34 -8.19
C ASN A 121 3.95 0.28 -8.95
N ALA A 122 3.04 0.96 -8.25
CA ALA A 122 1.95 1.70 -8.89
C ALA A 122 2.48 2.76 -9.86
N LEU A 123 3.40 3.63 -9.41
CA LEU A 123 4.04 4.63 -10.27
C LEU A 123 4.83 3.98 -11.43
N SER A 124 5.45 2.82 -11.20
CA SER A 124 6.17 2.12 -12.28
C SER A 124 5.22 1.64 -13.40
N LYS A 125 3.95 1.37 -13.08
CA LYS A 125 2.89 0.98 -14.04
C LYS A 125 2.16 2.19 -14.62
N ASP A 126 2.16 3.31 -13.88
CA ASP A 126 1.51 4.57 -14.24
C ASP A 126 2.49 5.75 -14.06
N PRO A 127 3.50 5.90 -14.94
CA PRO A 127 4.59 6.88 -14.74
C PRO A 127 4.14 8.34 -14.82
N THR A 128 2.97 8.59 -15.41
CA THR A 128 2.36 9.93 -15.50
C THR A 128 1.54 10.27 -14.24
N GLY A 129 1.17 9.27 -13.43
CA GLY A 129 0.35 9.46 -12.24
C GLY A 129 -1.11 9.73 -12.55
N GLU A 130 -1.62 9.24 -13.68
CA GLU A 130 -3.01 9.44 -14.12
C GLU A 130 -4.03 8.80 -13.17
N ASN A 131 -3.65 7.69 -12.52
CA ASN A 131 -4.48 6.94 -11.58
C ASN A 131 -4.13 7.24 -10.12
N TYR A 132 -3.38 8.31 -9.87
CA TYR A 132 -3.12 8.79 -8.51
C TYR A 132 -4.47 9.02 -7.76
N PRO A 133 -4.58 8.66 -6.46
CA PRO A 133 -3.52 8.26 -5.54
C PRO A 133 -3.25 6.75 -5.46
N TRP A 134 -3.51 6.01 -6.55
CA TRP A 134 -3.25 4.58 -6.65
C TRP A 134 -3.88 3.79 -5.50
N VAL A 135 -5.16 4.09 -5.22
CA VAL A 135 -5.97 3.31 -4.29
C VAL A 135 -5.99 1.86 -4.82
N PRO A 136 -5.53 0.88 -4.03
CA PRO A 136 -5.56 -0.50 -4.49
C PRO A 136 -7.02 -0.92 -4.69
N PRO A 137 -7.29 -1.75 -5.71
CA PRO A 137 -8.63 -2.27 -5.91
C PRO A 137 -9.09 -3.02 -4.66
N SER A 138 -10.36 -2.88 -4.33
CA SER A 138 -10.97 -3.62 -3.22
C SER A 138 -10.90 -5.12 -3.51
N PRO A 139 -10.85 -5.99 -2.47
CA PRO A 139 -10.88 -7.43 -2.69
C PRO A 139 -12.05 -7.88 -3.56
N LEU A 140 -13.21 -7.21 -3.49
CA LEU A 140 -14.37 -7.53 -4.32
C LEU A 140 -14.14 -7.18 -5.80
N GLU A 141 -13.48 -6.05 -6.09
CA GLU A 141 -13.09 -5.70 -7.47
C GLU A 141 -12.09 -6.72 -8.05
N VAL A 142 -11.19 -7.24 -7.21
CA VAL A 142 -10.19 -8.24 -7.62
C VAL A 142 -10.82 -9.62 -7.87
N LEU A 143 -11.88 -9.98 -7.14
CA LEU A 143 -12.57 -11.27 -7.33
C LEU A 143 -13.27 -11.39 -8.69
N GLY A 144 -13.50 -10.27 -9.37
CA GLY A 144 -14.21 -10.24 -10.64
C GLY A 144 -15.73 -10.45 -10.49
N THR A 145 -16.40 -10.70 -11.60
CA THR A 145 -17.87 -10.69 -11.68
C THR A 145 -18.49 -12.06 -11.96
N LYS A 146 -17.67 -13.08 -12.22
CA LYS A 146 -18.11 -14.43 -12.59
C LYS A 146 -17.62 -15.44 -11.57
N PHE A 147 -18.54 -16.26 -11.10
CA PHE A 147 -18.31 -17.30 -10.11
C PHE A 147 -18.91 -18.62 -10.58
N VAL A 148 -18.47 -19.72 -9.98
CA VAL A 148 -18.98 -21.06 -10.24
C VAL A 148 -19.47 -21.70 -8.96
N THR A 149 -20.55 -22.47 -9.08
CA THR A 149 -21.12 -23.32 -8.04
C THR A 149 -21.10 -24.77 -8.51
N ALA A 150 -21.42 -25.71 -7.61
CA ALA A 150 -21.56 -27.11 -7.97
C ALA A 150 -22.65 -27.36 -9.04
N THR A 151 -23.57 -26.41 -9.24
CA THR A 151 -24.72 -26.54 -10.15
C THR A 151 -24.65 -25.64 -11.39
N GLY A 152 -23.59 -24.83 -11.54
CA GLY A 152 -23.42 -23.93 -12.68
C GLY A 152 -22.76 -22.60 -12.34
N GLU A 153 -22.72 -21.71 -13.32
CA GLU A 153 -22.17 -20.35 -13.19
C GLU A 153 -23.14 -19.42 -12.47
N CYS A 154 -22.60 -18.44 -11.75
CA CYS A 154 -23.33 -17.32 -11.19
C CYS A 154 -22.52 -16.02 -11.30
N ASP A 155 -23.19 -14.89 -11.13
CA ASP A 155 -22.58 -13.56 -11.19
C ASP A 155 -22.35 -12.97 -9.79
N GLU A 156 -21.90 -11.72 -9.74
CA GLU A 156 -21.65 -10.95 -8.52
C GLU A 156 -22.85 -10.80 -7.58
N SER A 157 -24.09 -11.01 -8.06
CA SER A 157 -25.27 -11.02 -7.19
C SER A 157 -25.19 -12.11 -6.11
N ALA A 158 -24.40 -13.16 -6.36
CA ALA A 158 -24.16 -14.23 -5.39
C ALA A 158 -23.47 -13.72 -4.12
N ILE A 159 -22.69 -12.64 -4.20
CA ILE A 159 -21.89 -12.11 -3.07
C ILE A 159 -22.24 -10.67 -2.69
N GLN A 160 -23.02 -9.97 -3.50
CA GLN A 160 -23.37 -8.57 -3.27
C GLN A 160 -24.10 -8.37 -1.94
N GLY A 161 -23.60 -7.45 -1.11
CA GLY A 161 -24.19 -7.12 0.19
C GLY A 161 -24.02 -8.20 1.26
N LYS A 162 -23.26 -9.26 0.98
CA LYS A 162 -23.02 -10.37 1.92
C LYS A 162 -21.65 -10.23 2.60
N TYR A 163 -21.49 -10.92 3.72
CA TYR A 163 -20.19 -11.21 4.29
C TYR A 163 -19.48 -12.26 3.43
N VAL A 164 -18.33 -11.90 2.86
CA VAL A 164 -17.59 -12.77 1.94
C VAL A 164 -16.29 -13.24 2.60
N GLY A 165 -16.15 -14.54 2.79
CA GLY A 165 -14.87 -15.18 3.09
C GLY A 165 -14.15 -15.54 1.79
N ILE A 166 -12.87 -15.20 1.67
CA ILE A 166 -12.03 -15.63 0.54
C ILE A 166 -11.13 -16.76 1.03
N PHE A 167 -11.26 -17.94 0.43
CA PHE A 167 -10.51 -19.13 0.84
C PHE A 167 -9.52 -19.56 -0.24
N PHE A 168 -8.23 -19.35 0.02
CA PHE A 168 -7.15 -19.84 -0.83
C PHE A 168 -6.70 -21.22 -0.35
N SER A 169 -6.77 -22.23 -1.23
CA SER A 169 -6.23 -23.56 -0.94
C SER A 169 -5.69 -24.23 -2.20
N ALA A 170 -4.70 -25.10 -1.99
CA ALA A 170 -4.09 -25.90 -3.04
C ALA A 170 -4.13 -27.38 -2.66
N HIS A 171 -4.60 -28.25 -3.54
CA HIS A 171 -4.84 -29.68 -3.27
C HIS A 171 -3.54 -30.45 -2.97
N TRP A 172 -2.40 -29.94 -3.42
CA TRP A 172 -1.07 -30.55 -3.27
C TRP A 172 -0.43 -30.35 -1.90
N ARG A 173 -1.00 -29.51 -1.01
CA ARG A 173 -0.48 -29.32 0.36
C ARG A 173 -1.33 -30.07 1.38
N LEU A 174 -0.71 -31.07 2.01
CA LEU A 174 -1.32 -31.96 3.00
C LEU A 174 -2.00 -31.22 4.16
N SER A 175 -1.42 -30.12 4.64
CA SER A 175 -2.00 -29.29 5.71
C SER A 175 -3.36 -28.64 5.36
N TYR A 176 -3.73 -28.53 4.08
CA TYR A 176 -5.03 -27.97 3.66
C TYR A 176 -6.14 -29.02 3.52
N ARG A 177 -5.77 -30.30 3.40
CA ARG A 177 -6.75 -31.41 3.35
C ARG A 177 -7.52 -31.55 4.65
N ASP A 178 -6.89 -31.23 5.78
CA ASP A 178 -7.52 -31.33 7.09
C ASP A 178 -8.41 -30.14 7.43
N PHE A 179 -8.12 -28.96 6.85
CA PHE A 179 -8.87 -27.74 7.11
C PHE A 179 -10.14 -27.61 6.26
N THR A 180 -10.08 -28.04 5.00
CA THR A 180 -11.23 -27.92 4.06
C THR A 180 -12.53 -28.55 4.63
N PRO A 181 -12.52 -29.78 5.20
CA PRO A 181 -13.70 -30.36 5.82
C PRO A 181 -14.24 -29.54 7.00
N GLN A 182 -13.34 -28.99 7.83
CA GLN A 182 -13.71 -28.14 8.97
C GLN A 182 -14.36 -26.83 8.50
N LEU A 183 -13.81 -26.21 7.45
CA LEU A 183 -14.38 -25.01 6.85
C LEU A 183 -15.77 -25.28 6.25
N VAL A 184 -15.96 -26.40 5.56
CA VAL A 184 -17.27 -26.80 5.01
C VAL A 184 -18.29 -27.01 6.12
N GLU A 185 -17.91 -27.66 7.23
CA GLU A 185 -18.79 -27.84 8.38
C GLU A 185 -19.16 -26.50 9.03
N ALA A 186 -18.17 -25.62 9.24
CA ALA A 186 -18.38 -24.29 9.78
C ALA A 186 -19.30 -23.45 8.86
N TYR A 187 -19.06 -23.48 7.55
CA TYR A 187 -19.88 -22.79 6.56
C TYR A 187 -21.34 -23.25 6.64
N LYS A 188 -21.61 -24.56 6.68
CA LYS A 188 -22.98 -25.09 6.85
C LYS A 188 -23.65 -24.59 8.13
N LYS A 189 -22.93 -24.61 9.26
CA LYS A 189 -23.43 -24.12 10.56
C LYS A 189 -23.75 -22.62 10.52
N ILE A 190 -22.90 -21.81 9.90
CA ILE A 190 -23.12 -20.38 9.75
C ILE A 190 -24.32 -20.12 8.82
N LYS A 191 -24.41 -20.80 7.67
CA LYS A 191 -25.51 -20.67 6.71
C LYS A 191 -26.87 -21.01 7.30
N ALA A 192 -26.92 -21.94 8.26
CA ALA A 192 -28.15 -22.29 8.96
C ALA A 192 -28.73 -21.14 9.81
N VAL A 193 -27.90 -20.19 10.23
CA VAL A 193 -28.30 -19.03 11.06
C VAL A 193 -28.23 -17.71 10.28
N ARG A 194 -27.41 -17.66 9.23
CA ARG A 194 -27.12 -16.47 8.44
C ARG A 194 -27.13 -16.77 6.94
N SER A 195 -28.11 -16.24 6.21
CA SER A 195 -28.18 -16.39 4.76
C SER A 195 -27.19 -15.47 4.02
N ASP A 196 -26.80 -14.34 4.60
CA ASP A 196 -25.89 -13.32 4.07
C ASP A 196 -24.39 -13.59 4.31
N PHE A 197 -23.98 -14.85 4.40
CA PHE A 197 -22.57 -15.25 4.41
C PHE A 197 -22.26 -16.13 3.19
N GLU A 198 -21.16 -15.87 2.50
CA GLU A 198 -20.65 -16.72 1.41
C GLU A 198 -19.14 -16.91 1.51
N VAL A 199 -18.66 -18.03 0.96
CA VAL A 199 -17.23 -18.29 0.82
C VAL A 199 -16.91 -18.45 -0.66
N VAL A 200 -16.00 -17.62 -1.16
CA VAL A 200 -15.42 -17.76 -2.51
C VAL A 200 -14.14 -18.56 -2.38
N PHE A 201 -14.11 -19.73 -3.02
CA PHE A 201 -12.90 -20.55 -3.12
C PHE A 201 -12.02 -20.06 -4.26
N CYS A 202 -10.77 -19.76 -3.95
CA CYS A 202 -9.74 -19.40 -4.91
C CYS A 202 -8.68 -20.50 -4.93
N SER A 203 -8.61 -21.27 -6.02
CA SER A 203 -7.58 -22.29 -6.15
C SER A 203 -6.20 -21.64 -6.18
N ALA A 204 -5.28 -22.17 -5.37
CA ALA A 204 -3.85 -21.87 -5.41
C ALA A 204 -3.04 -23.03 -6.02
N ASP A 205 -3.73 -23.93 -6.71
CA ASP A 205 -3.07 -24.95 -7.52
C ASP A 205 -2.34 -24.29 -8.68
N ARG A 206 -1.17 -24.84 -9.01
CA ARG A 206 -0.44 -24.40 -10.20
C ARG A 206 -1.22 -24.90 -11.41
N GLU A 207 -1.34 -24.05 -12.42
CA GLU A 207 -1.77 -24.50 -13.75
C GLU A 207 -0.83 -25.63 -14.20
N GLU A 208 -1.41 -26.72 -14.69
CA GLU A 208 -0.67 -27.85 -15.28
C GLU A 208 -0.05 -27.47 -16.62
#